data_AF-A0A5P9CTH5-F1
#
_entry.id   AF-A0A5P9CTH5-F1
#
_cell.length_a   1.000
_cell.length_b   1.000
_cell.length_c   1.000
_cell.angle_alpha   90.00
_cell.angle_beta   90.00
_cell.angle_gamma   90.00
#
_symmetry.space_group_name_H-M   'P 1'
#
loop_
_entity.id
_entity.type
_entity.pdbx_description
1 polymer ?
#
loop_
_entity_poly.entity_id
_entity_poly.type
_entity_poly.pdbx_seq_one_letter_code
_entity_poly.pdbx_strand_id
1 'polypeptide(L)'
;MDSVRQSTCAHNNALWCDSVLKAAGANSRFQTGFWSAEDKVLPLYPNVVTLTKKPGAELYSVLRSLPSGASVKDSFDALDLSALGFQKLFSATWLFRSDQTNRKPPVSSDWLKINHLQAFKKWLQNWNGNEALHNVLPARLMDVPAVEFAAIQKDGDFRAGAVFNSGPKLEGRDVIGLSNIFCRRSWLYSALHDLLAPFPHKSVCTYENDETILPVYRQLGFEDCGHLRVWTKI
;
A
#
# COMPACT_ATOMS: atom_id res chain seq x y z
N MET A 1 -1.36 7.44 20.41
CA MET A 1 -0.31 6.88 19.54
C MET A 1 -0.94 6.30 18.27
N ASP A 2 -1.99 5.46 18.40
CA ASP A 2 -2.65 4.80 17.26
C ASP A 2 -3.25 5.76 16.23
N SER A 3 -3.93 6.83 16.66
CA SER A 3 -4.49 7.83 15.72
C SER A 3 -3.43 8.54 14.86
N VAL A 4 -2.19 8.68 15.36
CA VAL A 4 -1.09 9.28 14.59
C VAL A 4 -0.54 8.24 13.61
N ARG A 5 -0.34 6.99 14.06
CA ARG A 5 0.08 5.87 13.21
C ARG A 5 -0.93 5.62 12.09
N GLN A 6 -2.23 5.62 12.38
CA GLN A 6 -3.28 5.49 11.36
C GLN A 6 -3.21 6.59 10.31
N SER A 7 -3.10 7.86 10.73
CA SER A 7 -2.96 8.99 9.80
C SER A 7 -1.69 8.89 8.96
N THR A 8 -0.60 8.38 9.56
CA THR A 8 0.67 8.10 8.88
C THR A 8 0.51 7.01 7.82
N CYS A 9 -0.17 5.90 8.15
CA CYS A 9 -0.49 4.82 7.22
C CYS A 9 -1.38 5.31 6.07
N ALA A 10 -2.41 6.10 6.37
CA ALA A 10 -3.32 6.69 5.39
C ALA A 10 -2.56 7.57 4.39
N HIS A 11 -1.70 8.46 4.89
CA HIS A 11 -0.89 9.34 4.05
C HIS A 11 0.16 8.56 3.24
N ASN A 12 0.82 7.57 3.83
CA ASN A 12 1.74 6.69 3.11
C ASN A 12 1.01 5.97 1.96
N ASN A 13 -0.17 5.42 2.23
CA ASN A 13 -0.96 4.75 1.20
C ASN A 13 -1.43 5.71 0.10
N ALA A 14 -1.82 6.94 0.44
CA ALA A 14 -2.17 7.95 -0.54
C ALA A 14 -0.97 8.30 -1.45
N LEU A 15 0.25 8.43 -0.91
CA LEU A 15 1.47 8.63 -1.70
C LEU A 15 1.75 7.45 -2.66
N TRP A 16 1.47 6.22 -2.22
CA TRP A 16 1.57 5.05 -3.10
C TRP A 16 0.53 5.11 -4.22
N CYS A 17 -0.74 5.36 -3.89
CA CYS A 17 -1.81 5.52 -4.88
C CYS A 17 -1.52 6.66 -5.88
N ASP A 18 -1.02 7.79 -5.39
CA ASP A 18 -0.57 8.93 -6.18
C ASP A 18 0.53 8.54 -7.18
N SER A 19 1.55 7.82 -6.70
CA SER A 19 2.66 7.35 -7.55
C SER A 19 2.17 6.44 -8.66
N VAL A 20 1.31 5.47 -8.34
CA VAL A 20 0.74 4.53 -9.32
C VAL A 20 -0.15 5.23 -10.33
N LEU A 21 -1.07 6.07 -9.88
CA LEU A 21 -2.03 6.71 -10.76
C LEU A 21 -1.38 7.81 -11.62
N LYS A 22 -0.42 8.58 -11.11
CA LYS A 22 0.40 9.48 -11.94
C LYS A 22 1.22 8.69 -12.96
N ALA A 23 1.81 7.59 -12.52
CA ALA A 23 2.44 6.61 -13.40
C ALA A 23 1.42 5.87 -14.29
N ALA A 24 0.12 6.15 -14.23
CA ALA A 24 -0.88 5.70 -15.20
C ALA A 24 -1.46 6.83 -16.05
N GLY A 25 -1.01 8.08 -15.83
CA GLY A 25 -1.43 9.28 -16.55
C GLY A 25 -2.59 10.02 -15.88
N ALA A 26 -2.92 9.68 -14.63
CA ALA A 26 -3.95 10.37 -13.87
C ALA A 26 -3.50 11.77 -13.44
N ASN A 27 -4.44 12.70 -13.42
CA ASN A 27 -4.29 13.94 -12.68
C ASN A 27 -4.68 13.69 -11.22
N SER A 28 -3.76 13.95 -10.30
CA SER A 28 -3.99 13.70 -8.87
C SER A 28 -3.44 14.82 -8.02
N ARG A 29 -4.09 15.04 -6.88
CA ARG A 29 -3.81 16.16 -5.98
C ARG A 29 -4.16 15.80 -4.55
N PHE A 30 -3.40 16.38 -3.63
CA PHE A 30 -3.69 16.37 -2.20
C PHE A 30 -4.50 17.62 -1.86
N GLN A 31 -5.59 17.45 -1.12
CA GLN A 31 -6.42 18.53 -0.58
C GLN A 31 -6.46 18.46 0.94
N THR A 32 -7.18 19.40 1.56
CA THR A 32 -7.38 19.38 3.01
C THR A 32 -8.22 18.15 3.40
N GLY A 33 -7.54 17.14 3.96
CA GLY A 33 -8.18 15.97 4.55
C GLY A 33 -8.43 14.79 3.61
N PHE A 34 -8.03 14.87 2.33
CA PHE A 34 -8.07 13.74 1.40
C PHE A 34 -7.08 13.92 0.25
N TRP A 35 -6.83 12.84 -0.47
CA TRP A 35 -6.18 12.84 -1.78
C TRP A 35 -7.16 12.29 -2.81
N SER A 36 -7.12 12.81 -4.04
CA SER A 36 -7.93 12.30 -5.14
C SER A 36 -7.19 12.23 -6.47
N ALA A 37 -7.63 11.32 -7.32
CA ALA A 37 -7.19 11.15 -8.70
C ALA A 37 -8.37 11.12 -9.68
N GLU A 38 -8.18 11.77 -10.81
CA GLU A 38 -9.13 11.92 -11.92
C GLU A 38 -8.49 11.43 -13.23
N ASP A 39 -9.29 11.39 -14.31
CA ASP A 39 -8.92 10.99 -15.68
C ASP A 39 -8.45 9.54 -15.88
N LYS A 40 -8.12 8.83 -14.80
CA LYS A 40 -7.76 7.42 -14.83
C LYS A 40 -8.42 6.65 -13.70
N VAL A 41 -9.01 5.52 -14.05
CA VAL A 41 -9.45 4.48 -13.10
C VAL A 41 -8.58 3.25 -13.35
N LEU A 42 -8.00 2.71 -12.29
CA LEU A 42 -7.23 1.47 -12.33
C LEU A 42 -7.82 0.46 -11.34
N PRO A 43 -7.92 -0.83 -11.71
CA PRO A 43 -8.22 -1.89 -10.75
C PRO A 43 -7.27 -1.82 -9.54
N LEU A 44 -7.78 -2.16 -8.36
CA LEU A 44 -7.04 -2.19 -7.08
C LEU A 44 -6.64 -0.83 -6.48
N TYR A 45 -6.80 0.28 -7.21
CA TYR A 45 -6.40 1.61 -6.75
C TYR A 45 -7.60 2.55 -6.61
N PRO A 46 -7.76 3.22 -5.46
CA PRO A 46 -8.87 4.12 -5.23
C PRO A 46 -8.71 5.45 -5.98
N ASN A 47 -9.84 6.07 -6.29
CA ASN A 47 -9.92 7.44 -6.79
C ASN A 47 -9.78 8.47 -5.68
N VAL A 48 -10.12 8.10 -4.44
CA VAL A 48 -10.03 8.97 -3.27
C VAL A 48 -9.48 8.20 -2.08
N VAL A 49 -8.57 8.81 -1.33
CA VAL A 49 -8.08 8.30 -0.04
C VAL A 49 -8.33 9.38 1.01
N THR A 50 -9.07 9.06 2.08
CA THR A 50 -9.26 10.00 3.19
C THR A 50 -7.97 10.10 4.01
N LEU A 51 -7.61 11.32 4.40
CA LEU A 51 -6.41 11.65 5.20
C LEU A 51 -6.75 12.21 6.57
N THR A 52 -8.04 12.42 6.85
CA THR A 52 -8.57 12.74 8.18
C THR A 52 -9.86 11.99 8.45
N LYS A 53 -10.13 11.74 9.74
CA LYS A 53 -11.36 11.09 10.21
C LYS A 53 -12.62 11.93 9.95
N LYS A 54 -12.49 13.26 9.90
CA LYS A 54 -13.60 14.20 9.72
C LYS A 54 -13.33 15.11 8.52
N PRO A 55 -13.47 14.59 7.29
CA PRO A 55 -13.23 15.40 6.09
C PRO A 55 -14.29 16.49 5.94
N GLY A 56 -13.89 17.61 5.33
CA GLY A 56 -14.76 18.76 5.09
C GLY A 56 -15.75 18.56 3.94
N ALA A 57 -16.60 19.57 3.70
CA ALA A 57 -17.61 19.55 2.65
C ALA A 57 -17.05 19.32 1.23
N GLU A 58 -15.79 19.73 0.99
CA GLU A 58 -15.09 19.54 -0.28
C GLU A 58 -15.02 18.07 -0.70
N LEU A 59 -14.76 17.15 0.24
CA LEU A 59 -14.75 15.71 -0.05
C LEU A 59 -16.08 15.28 -0.66
N TYR A 60 -17.20 15.67 -0.05
CA TYR A 60 -18.53 15.29 -0.51
C TYR A 60 -18.88 15.87 -1.88
N SER A 61 -18.30 17.01 -2.26
CA SER A 61 -18.40 17.53 -3.63
C SER A 61 -17.71 16.59 -4.63
N VAL A 62 -16.47 16.18 -4.32
CA VAL A 62 -15.71 15.22 -5.13
C VAL A 62 -16.40 13.87 -5.21
N LEU A 63 -16.89 13.32 -4.10
CA LEU A 63 -17.57 12.03 -4.09
C LEU A 63 -18.83 11.99 -4.97
N ARG A 64 -19.57 13.12 -5.05
CA ARG A 64 -20.74 13.24 -5.93
C ARG A 64 -20.35 13.22 -7.41
N SER A 65 -19.23 13.84 -7.78
CA SER A 65 -18.78 13.91 -9.19
C SER A 65 -18.10 12.63 -9.68
N LEU A 66 -17.70 11.71 -8.79
CA LEU A 66 -17.09 10.44 -9.19
C LEU A 66 -18.02 9.60 -10.09
N PRO A 67 -17.50 8.92 -11.13
CA PRO A 67 -18.30 8.02 -11.96
C PRO A 67 -18.60 6.70 -11.25
N SER A 68 -19.56 5.92 -11.79
CA SER A 68 -19.74 4.51 -11.40
C SER A 68 -18.44 3.71 -11.61
N GLY A 69 -18.17 2.75 -10.74
CA GLY A 69 -16.92 1.99 -10.69
C GLY A 69 -15.76 2.70 -9.99
N ALA A 70 -15.88 4.02 -9.70
CA ALA A 70 -14.88 4.70 -8.88
C ALA A 70 -14.85 4.12 -7.46
N SER A 71 -13.70 4.21 -6.79
CA SER A 71 -13.57 3.71 -5.42
C SER A 71 -12.96 4.71 -4.46
N VAL A 72 -13.34 4.58 -3.19
CA VAL A 72 -12.90 5.44 -2.09
C VAL A 72 -12.31 4.55 -1.02
N LYS A 73 -11.08 4.86 -0.60
CA LYS A 73 -10.52 4.33 0.63
C LYS A 73 -10.82 5.31 1.76
N ASP A 74 -11.77 4.93 2.60
CA ASP A 74 -11.97 5.57 3.88
C ASP A 74 -10.96 4.99 4.88
N SER A 75 -9.84 5.68 5.02
CA SER A 75 -8.70 5.27 5.86
C SER A 75 -9.00 5.27 7.36
N PHE A 76 -10.14 5.79 7.79
CA PHE A 76 -10.47 5.94 9.21
C PHE A 76 -11.70 5.14 9.64
N ASP A 77 -12.32 4.42 8.71
CA ASP A 77 -13.58 3.73 8.91
C ASP A 77 -14.63 4.63 9.64
N ALA A 78 -14.85 5.81 9.09
CA ALA A 78 -15.63 6.87 9.72
C ALA A 78 -16.78 7.38 8.84
N LEU A 79 -16.82 6.99 7.58
CA LEU A 79 -17.80 7.47 6.60
C LEU A 79 -18.85 6.39 6.32
N ASP A 80 -20.10 6.84 6.18
CA ASP A 80 -21.15 6.08 5.51
C ASP A 80 -21.41 6.74 4.15
N LEU A 81 -21.02 6.05 3.07
CA LEU A 81 -21.13 6.55 1.71
C LEU A 81 -22.33 5.97 0.95
N SER A 82 -23.18 5.18 1.62
CA SER A 82 -24.35 4.53 1.01
C SER A 82 -25.31 5.52 0.36
N ALA A 83 -25.60 6.63 1.04
CA ALA A 83 -26.46 7.71 0.53
C ALA A 83 -25.89 8.43 -0.71
N LEU A 84 -24.63 8.22 -1.05
CA LEU A 84 -23.98 8.76 -2.25
C LEU A 84 -23.85 7.71 -3.38
N GLY A 85 -24.52 6.56 -3.24
CA GLY A 85 -24.50 5.48 -4.22
C GLY A 85 -23.27 4.57 -4.11
N PHE A 86 -22.57 4.56 -2.96
CA PHE A 86 -21.45 3.66 -2.76
C PHE A 86 -21.86 2.41 -1.98
N GLN A 87 -21.30 1.26 -2.36
CA GLN A 87 -21.34 0.04 -1.58
C GLN A 87 -19.98 -0.24 -0.94
N LYS A 88 -19.97 -0.85 0.25
CA LYS A 88 -18.73 -1.31 0.88
C LYS A 88 -18.18 -2.49 0.08
N LEU A 89 -16.92 -2.38 -0.36
CA LEU A 89 -16.19 -3.44 -1.03
C LEU A 89 -15.56 -4.39 -0.01
N PHE A 90 -14.80 -3.86 0.96
CA PHE A 90 -14.26 -4.61 2.09
C PHE A 90 -13.81 -3.68 3.23
N SER A 91 -13.56 -4.27 4.40
CA SER A 91 -12.87 -3.64 5.53
C SER A 91 -11.46 -4.23 5.69
N ALA A 92 -10.55 -3.47 6.27
CA ALA A 92 -9.21 -3.94 6.58
C ALA A 92 -8.64 -3.28 7.84
N THR A 93 -7.52 -3.80 8.33
CA THR A 93 -6.80 -3.27 9.49
C THR A 93 -5.48 -2.66 9.05
N TRP A 94 -5.21 -1.43 9.45
CA TRP A 94 -3.90 -0.81 9.33
C TRP A 94 -2.92 -1.47 10.30
N LEU A 95 -1.74 -1.79 9.78
CA LEU A 95 -0.67 -2.44 10.51
C LEU A 95 0.55 -1.55 10.51
N PHE A 96 1.16 -1.38 11.69
CA PHE A 96 2.34 -0.56 11.88
C PHE A 96 3.41 -1.33 12.64
N ARG A 97 4.58 -1.49 12.04
CA ARG A 97 5.79 -2.02 12.67
C ARG A 97 6.70 -0.85 13.01
N SER A 98 6.96 -0.64 14.28
CA SER A 98 7.94 0.38 14.72
C SER A 98 9.36 -0.05 14.37
N ASP A 99 10.29 0.90 14.37
CA ASP A 99 11.70 0.60 14.13
C ASP A 99 12.26 -0.33 15.22
N GLN A 100 13.03 -1.33 14.81
CA GLN A 100 13.68 -2.28 15.71
C GLN A 100 15.12 -1.85 15.93
N THR A 101 15.33 -0.84 16.78
CA THR A 101 16.65 -0.21 17.06
C THR A 101 17.74 -1.20 17.45
N ASN A 102 17.38 -2.29 18.14
CA ASN A 102 18.33 -3.30 18.62
C ASN A 102 18.63 -4.43 17.62
N ARG A 103 18.01 -4.42 16.44
CA ARG A 103 18.15 -5.51 15.46
C ARG A 103 19.27 -5.19 14.45
N LYS A 104 20.26 -6.08 14.35
CA LYS A 104 21.32 -5.97 13.35
C LYS A 104 20.79 -6.40 11.96
N PRO A 105 21.23 -5.75 10.86
CA PRO A 105 21.01 -6.26 9.51
C PRO A 105 21.60 -7.67 9.37
N PRO A 106 21.00 -8.55 8.54
CA PRO A 106 21.57 -9.86 8.26
C PRO A 106 22.89 -9.74 7.48
N VAL A 107 23.78 -10.72 7.66
CA VAL A 107 25.10 -10.78 6.99
C VAL A 107 24.97 -11.09 5.49
N SER A 108 23.96 -11.88 5.12
CA SER A 108 23.60 -12.17 3.73
C SER A 108 22.09 -12.07 3.56
N SER A 109 21.65 -11.77 2.35
CA SER A 109 20.23 -11.67 2.04
C SER A 109 19.98 -12.10 0.61
N ASP A 110 18.95 -12.93 0.42
CA ASP A 110 18.39 -13.27 -0.89
C ASP A 110 17.56 -12.12 -1.48
N TRP A 111 17.58 -10.94 -0.82
CA TRP A 111 16.85 -9.75 -1.23
C TRP A 111 17.47 -9.10 -2.46
N LEU A 112 16.64 -8.86 -3.47
CA LEU A 112 17.02 -8.26 -4.74
C LEU A 112 16.14 -7.05 -5.03
N LYS A 113 16.78 -5.90 -5.30
CA LYS A 113 16.11 -4.75 -5.91
C LYS A 113 15.87 -5.03 -7.39
N ILE A 114 14.63 -4.87 -7.83
CA ILE A 114 14.23 -4.97 -9.23
C ILE A 114 14.47 -3.61 -9.88
N ASN A 115 15.46 -3.54 -10.76
CA ASN A 115 15.96 -2.28 -11.35
C ASN A 115 16.07 -2.30 -12.88
N HIS A 116 15.54 -3.33 -13.54
CA HIS A 116 15.56 -3.45 -14.98
C HIS A 116 14.31 -4.17 -15.50
N LEU A 117 13.95 -3.88 -16.75
CA LEU A 117 12.66 -4.24 -17.33
C LEU A 117 12.41 -5.76 -17.38
N GLN A 118 13.44 -6.57 -17.62
CA GLN A 118 13.28 -8.03 -17.69
C GLN A 118 12.89 -8.62 -16.33
N ALA A 119 13.60 -8.25 -15.25
CA ALA A 119 13.23 -8.67 -13.91
C ALA A 119 11.88 -8.09 -13.48
N PHE A 120 11.52 -6.87 -13.89
CA PHE A 120 10.22 -6.29 -13.62
C PHE A 120 9.06 -7.08 -14.25
N LYS A 121 9.19 -7.49 -15.51
CA LYS A 121 8.20 -8.36 -16.16
C LYS A 121 8.05 -9.69 -15.42
N LYS A 122 9.17 -10.31 -15.01
CA LYS A 122 9.15 -11.54 -14.20
C LYS A 122 8.48 -11.30 -12.83
N TRP A 123 8.73 -10.15 -12.22
CA TRP A 123 8.13 -9.75 -10.94
C TRP A 123 6.60 -9.63 -11.06
N LEU A 124 6.09 -8.98 -12.11
CA LEU A 124 4.65 -8.84 -12.37
C LEU A 124 3.96 -10.20 -12.56
N GLN A 125 4.59 -11.12 -13.30
CA GLN A 125 4.09 -12.49 -13.50
C GLN A 125 3.98 -13.27 -12.18
N ASN A 126 4.91 -13.06 -11.25
CA ASN A 126 4.87 -13.69 -9.92
C ASN A 126 3.88 -12.99 -8.97
N TRP A 127 3.71 -11.67 -9.12
CA TRP A 127 2.78 -10.89 -8.31
C TRP A 127 1.33 -11.26 -8.59
N ASN A 128 0.95 -11.40 -9.85
CA ASN A 128 -0.43 -11.68 -10.21
C ASN A 128 -0.54 -12.59 -11.44
N GLY A 129 -1.30 -13.68 -11.33
CA GLY A 129 -1.56 -14.58 -12.46
C GLY A 129 -2.48 -13.98 -13.52
N ASN A 130 -3.21 -12.90 -13.22
CA ASN A 130 -4.01 -12.18 -14.19
C ASN A 130 -3.15 -11.13 -14.91
N GLU A 131 -2.77 -11.40 -16.15
CA GLU A 131 -1.96 -10.50 -16.98
C GLU A 131 -2.60 -9.12 -17.18
N ALA A 132 -3.93 -9.01 -17.16
CA ALA A 132 -4.60 -7.72 -17.27
C ALA A 132 -4.27 -6.77 -16.09
N LEU A 133 -3.94 -7.33 -14.92
CA LEU A 133 -3.54 -6.56 -13.75
C LEU A 133 -2.08 -6.09 -13.81
N HIS A 134 -1.25 -6.63 -14.70
CA HIS A 134 0.15 -6.20 -14.84
C HIS A 134 0.24 -4.73 -15.27
N ASN A 135 -0.71 -4.26 -16.08
CA ASN A 135 -0.79 -2.88 -16.54
C ASN A 135 -1.13 -1.87 -15.44
N VAL A 136 -1.58 -2.34 -14.27
CA VAL A 136 -1.81 -1.49 -13.08
C VAL A 136 -0.49 -0.96 -12.52
N LEU A 137 0.61 -1.70 -12.70
CA LEU A 137 1.96 -1.32 -12.27
C LEU A 137 2.84 -1.06 -13.51
N PRO A 138 2.75 0.13 -14.11
CA PRO A 138 3.51 0.46 -15.30
C PRO A 138 5.01 0.60 -15.01
N ALA A 139 5.84 0.20 -15.98
CA ALA A 139 7.30 0.14 -15.83
C ALA A 139 7.97 1.46 -15.40
N ARG A 140 7.37 2.62 -15.74
CA ARG A 140 7.86 3.94 -15.29
C ARG A 140 7.83 4.14 -13.77
N LEU A 141 7.15 3.27 -13.02
CA LEU A 141 7.25 3.24 -11.55
C LEU A 141 8.67 2.91 -11.06
N MET A 142 9.47 2.20 -11.87
CA MET A 142 10.88 1.94 -11.53
C MET A 142 11.73 3.22 -11.55
N ASP A 143 11.29 4.25 -12.27
CA ASP A 143 11.99 5.54 -12.35
C ASP A 143 11.57 6.51 -11.22
N VAL A 144 10.57 6.14 -10.40
CA VAL A 144 10.10 6.96 -9.29
C VAL A 144 11.02 6.74 -8.08
N PRO A 145 11.80 7.74 -7.62
CA PRO A 145 12.80 7.54 -6.57
C PRO A 145 12.22 7.07 -5.22
N ALA A 146 10.94 7.35 -5.00
CA ALA A 146 10.22 6.97 -3.79
C ALA A 146 9.65 5.55 -3.83
N VAL A 147 9.85 4.77 -4.91
CA VAL A 147 9.27 3.44 -5.10
C VAL A 147 10.38 2.43 -5.36
N GLU A 148 10.33 1.29 -4.68
CA GLU A 148 11.23 0.16 -4.89
C GLU A 148 10.44 -1.14 -5.04
N PHE A 149 10.75 -1.88 -6.09
CA PHE A 149 10.30 -3.25 -6.28
C PHE A 149 11.37 -4.18 -5.74
N ALA A 150 10.97 -5.15 -4.93
CA ALA A 150 11.87 -6.10 -4.31
C ALA A 150 11.41 -7.54 -4.53
N ALA A 151 12.36 -8.46 -4.61
CA ALA A 151 12.11 -9.89 -4.59
C ALA A 151 13.05 -10.60 -3.63
N ILE A 152 12.61 -11.76 -3.14
CA ILE A 152 13.49 -12.76 -2.50
C ILE A 152 13.82 -13.80 -3.58
N GLN A 153 15.07 -13.80 -4.04
CA GLN A 153 15.53 -14.69 -5.10
C GLN A 153 16.27 -15.89 -4.53
N LYS A 154 15.79 -17.10 -4.84
CA LYS A 154 16.43 -18.35 -4.47
C LYS A 154 16.39 -19.34 -5.63
N ASP A 155 17.52 -19.99 -5.90
CA ASP A 155 17.67 -20.94 -7.02
C ASP A 155 17.32 -20.33 -8.39
N GLY A 156 17.56 -19.03 -8.57
CA GLY A 156 17.24 -18.30 -9.81
C GLY A 156 15.76 -17.90 -9.97
N ASP A 157 14.92 -18.16 -8.96
CA ASP A 157 13.49 -17.82 -9.00
C ASP A 157 13.04 -16.91 -7.87
N PHE A 158 11.94 -16.17 -8.09
CA PHE A 158 11.36 -15.26 -7.10
C PHE A 158 10.43 -16.04 -6.17
N ARG A 159 10.87 -16.26 -4.92
CA ARG A 159 10.08 -16.95 -3.91
C ARG A 159 9.05 -16.03 -3.23
N ALA A 160 9.37 -14.74 -3.20
CA ALA A 160 8.50 -13.69 -2.71
C ALA A 160 8.86 -12.35 -3.38
N GLY A 161 7.99 -11.37 -3.24
CA GLY A 161 8.27 -9.99 -3.61
C GLY A 161 7.27 -9.02 -3.01
N ALA A 162 7.63 -7.75 -3.01
CA ALA A 162 6.78 -6.67 -2.55
C ALA A 162 7.20 -5.34 -3.18
N VAL A 163 6.31 -4.35 -3.07
CA VAL A 163 6.61 -2.96 -3.34
C VAL A 163 6.82 -2.23 -2.03
N PHE A 164 7.90 -1.46 -1.99
CA PHE A 164 8.18 -0.50 -0.93
C PHE A 164 8.02 0.92 -1.46
N ASN A 165 7.43 1.80 -0.66
CA ASN A 165 7.39 3.22 -0.98
C ASN A 165 7.81 4.10 0.21
N SER A 166 8.54 5.17 -0.07
CA SER A 166 8.82 6.22 0.91
C SER A 166 7.53 6.94 1.28
N GLY A 167 7.36 7.20 2.58
CA GLY A 167 6.15 7.83 3.12
C GLY A 167 6.43 9.09 3.93
N PRO A 168 5.44 9.56 4.69
CA PRO A 168 5.61 10.70 5.58
C PRO A 168 6.62 10.39 6.70
N LYS A 169 7.13 11.44 7.33
CA LYS A 169 7.98 11.32 8.51
C LYS A 169 7.15 11.17 9.77
N LEU A 170 7.50 10.19 10.60
CA LEU A 170 7.04 10.07 11.97
C LEU A 170 8.27 10.19 12.87
N GLU A 171 8.24 11.13 13.83
CA GLU A 171 9.36 11.39 14.75
C GLU A 171 10.69 11.63 14.01
N GLY A 172 10.63 12.39 12.91
CA GLY A 172 11.81 12.78 12.11
C GLY A 172 12.32 11.69 11.16
N ARG A 173 11.73 10.50 11.13
CA ARG A 173 12.16 9.37 10.29
C ARG A 173 11.07 8.97 9.30
N ASP A 174 11.46 8.64 8.07
CA ASP A 174 10.51 8.19 7.05
C ASP A 174 9.88 6.86 7.43
N VAL A 175 8.56 6.76 7.25
CA VAL A 175 7.82 5.51 7.36
C VAL A 175 7.72 4.88 5.97
N ILE A 176 8.13 3.61 5.86
CA ILE A 176 8.09 2.86 4.61
C ILE A 176 6.70 2.20 4.46
N GLY A 177 6.12 2.29 3.28
CA GLY A 177 4.94 1.52 2.92
C GLY A 177 5.33 0.16 2.38
N LEU A 178 4.61 -0.88 2.74
CA LEU A 178 4.76 -2.24 2.21
C LEU A 178 3.45 -2.63 1.53
N SER A 179 3.52 -3.03 0.26
CA SER A 179 2.34 -3.37 -0.53
C SER A 179 2.64 -4.39 -1.63
N ASN A 180 1.60 -4.87 -2.31
CA ASN A 180 1.70 -5.76 -3.48
C ASN A 180 2.58 -7.00 -3.19
N ILE A 181 2.44 -7.55 -1.98
CA ILE A 181 3.22 -8.72 -1.54
C ILE A 181 2.74 -9.95 -2.30
N PHE A 182 3.67 -10.75 -2.78
CA PHE A 182 3.39 -12.11 -3.25
C PHE A 182 4.36 -13.09 -2.60
N CYS A 183 3.86 -14.27 -2.29
CA CYS A 183 4.62 -15.45 -1.87
C CYS A 183 3.67 -16.65 -1.83
N ARG A 184 4.21 -17.85 -1.62
CA ARG A 184 3.37 -18.98 -1.19
C ARG A 184 2.85 -18.72 0.22
N ARG A 185 1.56 -18.96 0.46
CA ARG A 185 0.91 -18.72 1.77
C ARG A 185 1.63 -19.40 2.94
N SER A 186 2.13 -20.62 2.75
CA SER A 186 2.91 -21.37 3.75
C SER A 186 4.25 -20.71 4.11
N TRP A 187 4.72 -19.75 3.33
CA TRP A 187 6.01 -19.06 3.50
C TRP A 187 5.84 -17.59 3.90
N LEU A 188 4.62 -17.12 4.17
CA LEU A 188 4.36 -15.70 4.40
C LEU A 188 5.25 -15.12 5.52
N TYR A 189 5.42 -15.84 6.63
CA TYR A 189 6.29 -15.40 7.72
C TYR A 189 7.74 -15.19 7.24
N SER A 190 8.36 -16.21 6.63
CA SER A 190 9.73 -16.11 6.12
C SER A 190 9.88 -15.07 5.01
N ALA A 191 8.90 -14.98 4.11
CA ALA A 191 8.89 -14.00 3.04
C ALA A 191 8.88 -12.57 3.56
N LEU A 192 7.96 -12.25 4.48
CA LEU A 192 7.90 -10.93 5.11
C LEU A 192 9.15 -10.65 5.95
N HIS A 193 9.63 -11.64 6.70
CA HIS A 193 10.87 -11.53 7.46
C HIS A 193 12.04 -11.10 6.57
N ASP A 194 12.24 -11.77 5.44
CA ASP A 194 13.36 -11.52 4.52
C ASP A 194 13.16 -10.22 3.74
N LEU A 195 11.93 -9.91 3.31
CA LEU A 195 11.59 -8.65 2.65
C LEU A 195 11.85 -7.44 3.54
N LEU A 196 11.61 -7.56 4.85
CA LEU A 196 11.82 -6.49 5.83
C LEU A 196 13.26 -6.41 6.36
N ALA A 197 14.11 -7.38 6.03
CA ALA A 197 15.45 -7.48 6.58
C ALA A 197 16.38 -6.28 6.28
N PRO A 198 16.29 -5.60 5.12
CA PRO A 198 17.04 -4.37 4.85
C PRO A 198 16.55 -3.15 5.66
N PHE A 199 15.41 -3.24 6.33
CA PHE A 199 14.74 -2.13 7.02
C PHE A 199 14.61 -2.37 8.54
N PRO A 200 15.69 -2.73 9.27
CA PRO A 200 15.59 -3.01 10.70
C PRO A 200 15.29 -1.74 11.52
N HIS A 201 15.78 -0.58 11.07
CA HIS A 201 15.65 0.70 11.78
C HIS A 201 14.64 1.66 11.15
N LYS A 202 13.75 1.14 10.31
CA LYS A 202 12.69 1.90 9.65
C LYS A 202 11.35 1.39 10.16
N SER A 203 10.46 2.32 10.47
CA SER A 203 9.07 1.98 10.69
C SER A 203 8.42 1.60 9.36
N VAL A 204 7.57 0.58 9.38
CA VAL A 204 6.91 0.05 8.19
C VAL A 204 5.40 0.03 8.43
N CYS A 205 4.63 0.41 7.43
CA CYS A 205 3.18 0.36 7.47
C CYS A 205 2.60 -0.42 6.29
N THR A 206 1.47 -1.06 6.53
CA THR A 206 0.68 -1.76 5.51
C THR A 206 -0.77 -1.89 6.01
N TYR A 207 -1.62 -2.57 5.26
CA TYR A 207 -2.93 -3.01 5.76
C TYR A 207 -3.21 -4.43 5.29
N GLU A 208 -4.09 -5.10 6.02
CA GLU A 208 -4.47 -6.47 5.72
C GLU A 208 -5.97 -6.67 5.96
N ASN A 209 -6.63 -7.36 5.04
CA ASN A 209 -8.06 -7.67 5.10
C ASN A 209 -8.35 -9.17 5.33
N ASP A 210 -7.34 -10.04 5.22
CA ASP A 210 -7.45 -11.45 5.59
C ASP A 210 -7.08 -11.65 7.08
N GLU A 211 -8.13 -11.82 7.91
CA GLU A 211 -7.99 -12.03 9.35
C GLU A 211 -7.11 -13.24 9.70
N THR A 212 -7.03 -14.23 8.81
CA THR A 212 -6.28 -15.46 9.05
C THR A 212 -4.77 -15.28 8.89
N ILE A 213 -4.31 -14.17 8.28
CA ILE A 213 -2.88 -13.86 8.12
C ILE A 213 -2.39 -12.71 9.01
N LEU A 214 -3.29 -11.95 9.64
CA LEU A 214 -2.95 -10.96 10.68
C LEU A 214 -1.99 -11.51 11.76
N PRO A 215 -2.14 -12.76 12.28
CA PRO A 215 -1.21 -13.31 13.25
C PRO A 215 0.25 -13.36 12.75
N VAL A 216 0.48 -13.55 11.45
CA VAL A 216 1.83 -13.60 10.86
C VAL A 216 2.50 -12.23 10.93
N TYR A 217 1.77 -11.16 10.61
CA TYR A 217 2.29 -9.80 10.75
C TYR A 217 2.61 -9.46 12.21
N ARG A 218 1.75 -9.87 13.15
CA ARG A 218 1.98 -9.64 14.59
C ARG A 218 3.23 -10.34 15.11
N GLN A 219 3.51 -11.56 14.65
CA GLN A 219 4.77 -12.26 14.96
C GLN A 219 6.02 -11.50 14.47
N LEU A 220 5.89 -10.65 13.45
CA LEU A 220 6.97 -9.82 12.91
C LEU A 220 7.04 -8.43 13.56
N GLY A 221 6.20 -8.17 14.57
CA GLY A 221 6.17 -6.93 15.33
C GLY A 221 5.31 -5.82 14.71
N PHE A 222 4.37 -6.18 13.82
CA PHE A 222 3.31 -5.25 13.42
C PHE A 222 2.23 -5.20 14.51
N GLU A 223 1.79 -3.98 14.82
CA GLU A 223 0.68 -3.70 15.71
C GLU A 223 -0.49 -3.12 14.91
N ASP A 224 -1.70 -3.50 15.26
CA ASP A 224 -2.93 -2.90 14.72
C ASP A 224 -2.97 -1.42 15.14
N CYS A 225 -3.13 -0.50 14.18
CA CYS A 225 -3.16 0.94 14.47
C CYS A 225 -4.42 1.65 13.99
N GLY A 226 -5.42 0.91 13.50
CA GLY A 226 -6.74 1.43 13.11
C GLY A 226 -7.39 0.59 12.02
N HIS A 227 -8.63 0.92 11.66
CA HIS A 227 -9.38 0.25 10.60
C HIS A 227 -9.59 1.17 9.39
N LEU A 228 -9.82 0.55 8.23
CA LEU A 228 -10.22 1.23 7.01
C LEU A 228 -11.38 0.48 6.34
N ARG A 229 -12.11 1.21 5.50
CA ARG A 229 -13.08 0.64 4.56
C ARG A 229 -12.77 1.08 3.15
N VAL A 230 -12.96 0.18 2.20
CA VAL A 230 -12.95 0.49 0.77
C VAL A 230 -14.38 0.45 0.27
N TRP A 231 -14.77 1.47 -0.47
CA TRP A 231 -16.08 1.66 -1.06
C TRP A 231 -15.98 1.72 -2.57
N THR A 232 -17.00 1.28 -3.28
CA THR A 232 -17.10 1.41 -4.74
C THR A 232 -18.45 2.02 -5.11
N LYS A 233 -18.45 2.97 -6.06
CA LYS A 233 -19.65 3.63 -6.54
C LYS A 233 -20.39 2.72 -7.52
N ILE A 234 -21.69 2.57 -7.31
CA ILE A 234 -22.60 1.81 -8.18
C ILE A 234 -23.20 2.73 -9.22
#